data_AF-A0A9D8JJV4-F1
#
_entry.id   AF-A0A9D8JJV4-F1
#
_cell.length_a   1.000
_cell.length_b   1.000
_cell.length_c   1.000
_cell.angle_alpha   90.00
_cell.angle_beta   90.00
_cell.angle_gamma   90.00
#
_symmetry.space_group_name_H-M   'P 1'
#
loop_
_entity.id
_entity.type
_entity.pdbx_description
1 polymer ?
#
loop_
_entity_poly.entity_id
_entity_poly.type
_entity_poly.pdbx_seq_one_letter_code
_entity_poly.pdbx_strand_id
1 'polypeptide(L)'
;MKRSVIIWINFILILGMISIATAKDLEIKGKQLVSQKPPFTMSLPSEYRFIHSFSHDNPAESSLTRVYFFIKEREKKTEEMFIVQISDKTNPQALPMTAPPLKPYTEKRMYSKAKMKKGDLEIEHLCQLMAWNPNASSLQPIIKKGIAIPPHWALQGQFQFIYLGEHGVFVRYSKDVNSFGLNVSAEGKDWDKGDISRNEKKVYDTFQKSFMEMVNSITIKNP
;
A
#
# COMPACT_ATOMS: atom_id res chain seq x y z
N MET A 1 -11.36 36.18 -42.82
CA MET A 1 -12.03 35.09 -42.08
C MET A 1 -11.15 33.84 -41.87
N LYS A 2 -10.44 33.31 -42.88
CA LYS A 2 -9.63 32.08 -42.72
C LYS A 2 -8.50 32.14 -41.68
N ARG A 3 -7.80 33.28 -41.53
CA ARG A 3 -6.71 33.45 -40.56
C ARG A 3 -7.18 33.43 -39.10
N SER A 4 -8.32 34.05 -38.80
CA SER A 4 -8.86 34.12 -37.44
C SER A 4 -9.28 32.74 -36.95
N VAL A 5 -9.88 31.90 -37.80
CA VAL A 5 -10.29 30.53 -37.45
C VAL A 5 -9.08 29.64 -37.12
N ILE A 6 -7.98 29.77 -37.85
CA ILE A 6 -6.74 29.01 -37.60
C ILE A 6 -6.12 29.41 -36.25
N ILE A 7 -6.19 30.69 -35.87
CA ILE A 7 -5.68 31.18 -34.58
C ILE A 7 -6.51 30.61 -33.43
N TRP A 8 -7.84 30.58 -33.55
CA TRP A 8 -8.72 29.99 -32.53
C TRP A 8 -8.53 28.47 -32.39
N ILE A 9 -8.31 27.75 -33.50
CA ILE A 9 -8.00 26.31 -33.47
C ILE A 9 -6.66 26.03 -32.79
N ASN A 10 -5.62 26.82 -33.09
CA ASN A 10 -4.33 26.70 -32.41
C ASN A 10 -4.41 27.07 -30.92
N PHE A 11 -5.23 28.06 -30.55
CA PHE A 11 -5.44 28.42 -29.15
C PHE A 11 -6.17 27.32 -28.37
N ILE A 12 -7.15 26.66 -28.99
CA ILE A 12 -7.85 25.50 -28.41
C ILE A 12 -6.93 24.27 -28.31
N LEU A 13 -6.04 24.05 -29.28
CA LEU A 13 -5.04 22.97 -29.21
C LEU A 13 -3.99 23.21 -28.11
N ILE A 14 -3.60 24.46 -27.87
CA ILE A 14 -2.70 24.83 -26.77
C ILE A 14 -3.41 24.72 -25.42
N LEU A 15 -4.67 25.17 -25.32
CA LEU A 15 -5.50 25.00 -24.12
C LEU A 15 -5.83 23.52 -23.82
N GLY A 16 -5.98 22.69 -24.86
CA GLY A 16 -6.18 21.24 -24.73
C GLY A 16 -4.92 20.47 -24.30
N MET A 17 -3.72 21.04 -24.50
CA MET A 17 -2.47 20.49 -23.95
C MET A 17 -2.19 20.94 -22.51
N ILE A 18 -2.93 21.91 -21.98
CA ILE A 18 -3.07 22.14 -20.53
C ILE A 18 -4.19 21.24 -20.00
N SER A 19 -4.28 20.01 -20.52
CA SER A 19 -4.88 18.93 -19.74
C SER A 19 -3.92 18.75 -18.57
N ILE A 20 -4.32 19.27 -17.41
CA ILE A 20 -3.65 19.11 -16.13
C ILE A 20 -3.37 17.62 -15.99
N ALA A 21 -2.16 17.19 -16.34
CA ALA A 21 -1.59 15.97 -15.84
C ALA A 21 -1.49 16.24 -14.35
N THR A 22 -2.56 15.95 -13.62
CA THR A 22 -2.52 15.81 -12.17
C THR A 22 -1.45 14.75 -11.98
N ALA A 23 -0.22 15.21 -11.68
CA ALA A 23 0.85 14.31 -11.31
C ALA A 23 0.23 13.43 -10.23
N LYS A 24 0.08 12.13 -10.50
CA LYS A 24 -0.29 11.21 -9.45
C LYS A 24 0.81 11.37 -8.42
N ASP A 25 0.43 11.99 -7.32
CA ASP A 25 1.22 12.20 -6.12
C ASP A 25 1.81 10.90 -5.56
N LEU A 26 1.31 9.76 -6.02
CA LEU A 26 1.88 8.44 -5.82
C LEU A 26 1.89 7.63 -7.14
N GLU A 27 3.05 7.11 -7.52
CA GLU A 27 3.23 6.28 -8.71
C GLU A 27 4.14 5.07 -8.45
N ILE A 28 3.99 4.03 -9.27
CA ILE A 28 4.90 2.87 -9.28
C ILE A 28 5.66 2.87 -10.61
N LYS A 29 6.99 2.91 -10.53
CA LYS A 29 7.94 2.83 -11.64
C LYS A 29 8.72 1.53 -11.53
N GLY A 30 8.31 0.50 -12.28
CA GLY A 30 8.83 -0.86 -12.12
C GLY A 30 8.62 -1.37 -10.70
N LYS A 31 9.72 -1.68 -9.98
CA LYS A 31 9.69 -2.11 -8.57
C LYS A 31 9.93 -0.96 -7.58
N GLN A 32 9.61 0.27 -7.94
CA GLN A 32 9.79 1.42 -7.05
C GLN A 32 8.48 2.19 -6.89
N LEU A 33 8.07 2.42 -5.65
CA LEU A 33 7.03 3.37 -5.29
C LEU A 33 7.67 4.76 -5.15
N VAL A 34 7.10 5.76 -5.82
CA VAL A 34 7.52 7.15 -5.73
C VAL A 34 6.33 7.98 -5.29
N SER A 35 6.45 8.61 -4.13
CA SER A 35 5.49 9.57 -3.59
C SER A 35 6.08 10.97 -3.70
N GLN A 36 5.30 11.91 -4.23
CA GLN A 36 5.62 13.33 -4.28
C GLN A 36 5.07 14.06 -3.05
N LYS A 37 3.98 13.54 -2.44
CA LYS A 37 3.34 14.14 -1.27
C LYS A 37 2.83 13.07 -0.29
N PRO A 38 3.52 12.82 0.84
CA PRO A 38 4.84 13.35 1.20
C PRO A 38 5.95 12.81 0.27
N PRO A 39 7.10 13.50 0.14
CA PRO A 39 8.17 13.06 -0.75
C PRO A 39 8.95 11.89 -0.16
N PHE A 40 8.68 10.68 -0.66
CA PHE A 40 9.44 9.48 -0.30
C PHE A 40 9.49 8.49 -1.46
N THR A 41 10.46 7.58 -1.39
CA THR A 41 10.58 6.45 -2.31
C THR A 41 10.75 5.16 -1.53
N MET A 42 10.34 4.05 -2.14
CA MET A 42 10.47 2.73 -1.53
C MET A 42 10.58 1.67 -2.63
N SER A 43 11.41 0.66 -2.42
CA SER A 43 11.47 -0.53 -3.27
C SER A 43 10.32 -1.47 -2.97
N LEU A 44 9.79 -2.10 -4.00
CA LEU A 44 8.68 -3.04 -3.94
C LEU A 44 9.17 -4.46 -4.27
N PRO A 45 8.60 -5.51 -3.68
CA PRO A 45 9.05 -6.89 -3.95
C PRO A 45 8.70 -7.33 -5.39
N SER A 46 7.64 -6.76 -5.95
CA SER A 46 7.10 -7.05 -7.27
C SER A 46 6.72 -5.77 -8.01
N GLU A 47 6.44 -5.91 -9.30
CA GLU A 47 5.75 -4.87 -10.06
C GLU A 47 4.23 -4.99 -9.81
N TYR A 48 3.57 -3.85 -9.63
CA TYR A 48 2.14 -3.81 -9.36
C TYR A 48 1.39 -2.94 -10.36
N ARG A 49 0.17 -3.36 -10.68
CA ARG A 49 -0.79 -2.59 -11.46
C ARG A 49 -1.68 -1.78 -10.54
N PHE A 50 -1.83 -0.49 -10.84
CA PHE A 50 -2.82 0.37 -10.20
C PHE A 50 -4.26 -0.06 -10.54
N ILE A 51 -5.10 -0.21 -9.52
CA ILE A 51 -6.49 -0.65 -9.67
C ILE A 51 -7.45 0.50 -9.43
N HIS A 52 -7.31 1.17 -8.30
CA HIS A 52 -8.27 2.16 -7.84
C HIS A 52 -7.62 3.12 -6.84
N SER A 53 -8.16 4.32 -6.75
CA SER A 53 -7.88 5.26 -5.68
C SER A 53 -9.16 5.97 -5.28
N PHE A 54 -9.24 6.32 -4.01
CA PHE A 54 -10.29 7.18 -3.47
C PHE A 54 -9.72 8.02 -2.32
N SER A 55 -10.44 9.06 -1.95
CA SER A 55 -10.09 9.88 -0.78
C SER A 55 -11.32 10.08 0.09
N HIS A 56 -11.11 10.26 1.39
CA HIS A 56 -12.17 10.59 2.33
C HIS A 56 -11.64 11.53 3.42
N ASP A 57 -12.48 12.47 3.85
CA ASP A 57 -12.17 13.34 4.98
C ASP A 57 -12.27 12.56 6.30
N ASN A 58 -11.44 12.96 7.26
CA ASN A 58 -11.53 12.56 8.65
C ASN A 58 -11.51 13.83 9.53
N PRO A 59 -12.68 14.48 9.69
CA PRO A 59 -12.77 15.77 10.39
C PRO A 59 -12.30 15.69 11.85
N ALA A 60 -12.51 14.55 12.52
CA ALA A 60 -12.08 14.33 13.91
C ALA A 60 -10.55 14.39 14.07
N GLU A 61 -9.81 14.04 13.03
CA GLU A 61 -8.35 14.06 12.99
C GLU A 61 -7.80 15.28 12.23
N SER A 62 -8.67 16.18 11.76
CA SER A 62 -8.29 17.29 10.86
C SER A 62 -7.43 16.79 9.70
N SER A 63 -7.86 15.72 9.03
CA SER A 63 -7.09 15.10 7.95
C SER A 63 -7.94 14.69 6.74
N LEU A 64 -7.30 14.59 5.58
CA LEU A 64 -7.83 13.99 4.35
C LEU A 64 -7.01 12.74 4.07
N THR A 65 -7.65 11.57 4.00
CA THR A 65 -6.94 10.32 3.72
C THR A 65 -7.15 9.90 2.27
N ARG A 66 -6.04 9.75 1.55
CA ARG A 66 -5.97 9.28 0.17
C ARG A 66 -5.53 7.82 0.18
N VAL A 67 -6.26 6.98 -0.53
CA VAL A 67 -6.03 5.53 -0.56
C VAL A 67 -5.74 5.10 -1.99
N TYR A 68 -4.66 4.34 -2.17
CA TYR A 68 -4.22 3.81 -3.45
C TYR A 68 -4.17 2.30 -3.37
N PHE A 69 -4.76 1.66 -4.37
CA PHE A 69 -4.88 0.22 -4.43
C PHE A 69 -4.11 -0.32 -5.64
N PHE A 70 -3.18 -1.23 -5.38
CA PHE A 70 -2.36 -1.88 -6.40
C PHE A 70 -2.38 -3.40 -6.22
N ILE A 71 -2.23 -4.14 -7.32
CA ILE A 71 -2.14 -5.61 -7.28
C ILE A 71 -1.09 -6.14 -8.22
N LYS A 72 -0.62 -7.34 -7.92
CA LYS A 72 -0.06 -8.27 -8.90
C LYS A 72 -1.06 -9.40 -9.08
N GLU A 73 -1.38 -9.71 -10.33
CA GLU A 73 -2.30 -10.80 -10.67
C GLU A 73 -1.60 -11.87 -11.50
N ARG A 74 -2.07 -13.10 -11.34
CA ARG A 74 -1.73 -14.25 -12.18
C ARG A 74 -3.02 -14.97 -12.54
N GLU A 75 -3.26 -15.24 -13.82
CA GLU A 75 -4.44 -15.97 -14.29
C GLU A 75 -5.76 -15.37 -13.76
N LYS A 76 -5.88 -14.03 -13.77
CA LYS A 76 -7.01 -13.24 -13.21
C LYS A 76 -7.27 -13.47 -11.71
N LYS A 77 -6.30 -14.02 -10.97
CA LYS A 77 -6.33 -14.14 -9.52
C LYS A 77 -5.31 -13.21 -8.89
N THR A 78 -5.69 -12.58 -7.79
CA THR A 78 -4.79 -11.72 -7.03
C THR A 78 -3.70 -12.56 -6.37
N GLU A 79 -2.44 -12.29 -6.70
CA GLU A 79 -1.27 -12.92 -6.09
C GLU A 79 -0.77 -12.08 -4.92
N GLU A 80 -0.68 -10.77 -5.15
CA GLU A 80 -0.21 -9.79 -4.17
C GLU A 80 -1.12 -8.55 -4.19
N MET A 81 -1.42 -8.02 -3.01
CA MET A 81 -2.11 -6.75 -2.84
C MET A 81 -1.20 -5.76 -2.14
N PHE A 82 -1.23 -4.52 -2.61
CA PHE A 82 -0.45 -3.43 -2.06
C PHE A 82 -1.34 -2.19 -1.92
N ILE A 83 -1.56 -1.76 -0.68
CA ILE A 83 -2.41 -0.61 -0.34
C ILE A 83 -1.53 0.44 0.31
N VAL A 84 -1.62 1.66 -0.18
CA VAL A 84 -0.98 2.84 0.40
C VAL A 84 -2.06 3.80 0.85
N GLN A 85 -1.99 4.24 2.09
CA GLN A 85 -2.84 5.28 2.66
C GLN A 85 -1.95 6.44 3.08
N ILE A 86 -2.32 7.64 2.64
CA ILE A 86 -1.63 8.88 2.98
C ILE A 86 -2.69 9.79 3.58
N SER A 87 -2.57 10.08 4.87
CA SER A 87 -3.41 11.03 5.57
C SER A 87 -2.68 12.37 5.60
N ASP A 88 -3.25 13.38 4.96
CA ASP A 88 -2.74 14.74 4.92
C ASP A 88 -3.46 15.58 5.98
N LYS A 89 -2.71 16.32 6.81
CA LYS A 89 -3.29 17.31 7.71
C LYS A 89 -3.99 18.42 6.90
N THR A 90 -5.23 18.75 7.28
CA THR A 90 -6.07 19.75 6.59
C THR A 90 -6.16 21.07 7.35
N ASN A 91 -5.92 21.07 8.67
CA ASN A 91 -5.84 22.28 9.48
C ASN A 91 -4.39 22.52 9.94
N PRO A 92 -3.70 23.55 9.42
CA PRO A 92 -2.33 23.88 9.83
C PRO A 92 -2.17 24.15 11.33
N GLN A 93 -3.22 24.63 12.00
CA GLN A 93 -3.21 24.94 13.44
C GLN A 93 -3.44 23.70 14.31
N ALA A 94 -3.81 22.56 13.74
CA ALA A 94 -3.95 21.32 14.50
C ALA A 94 -2.59 20.83 15.00
N LEU A 95 -2.61 20.01 16.05
CA LEU A 95 -1.42 19.32 16.55
C LEU A 95 -0.77 18.47 15.45
N PRO A 96 0.53 18.16 15.56
CA PRO A 96 1.18 17.21 14.67
C PRO A 96 0.40 15.89 14.59
N MET A 97 0.33 15.32 13.40
CA MET A 97 -0.30 14.02 13.18
C MET A 97 0.36 12.95 14.04
N THR A 98 -0.45 12.04 14.55
CA THR A 98 0.02 10.86 15.28
C THR A 98 -0.53 9.61 14.59
N ALA A 99 0.21 8.50 14.67
CA ALA A 99 -0.23 7.22 14.16
C ALA A 99 -0.63 6.30 15.32
N PRO A 100 -1.86 5.77 15.37
CA PRO A 100 -2.25 4.83 16.41
C PRO A 100 -1.44 3.53 16.26
N PRO A 101 -1.01 2.87 17.35
CA PRO A 101 -0.18 1.68 17.25
C PRO A 101 -0.79 0.58 16.38
N LEU A 102 0.03 -0.08 15.55
CA LEU A 102 -0.42 -1.22 14.74
C LEU A 102 -0.94 -2.36 15.62
N LYS A 103 -2.15 -2.85 15.32
CA LYS A 103 -2.79 -3.96 16.05
C LYS A 103 -2.96 -5.17 15.13
N PRO A 104 -2.57 -6.38 15.57
CA PRO A 104 -2.90 -7.60 14.83
C PRO A 104 -4.41 -7.80 14.80
N TYR A 105 -4.92 -8.40 13.72
CA TYR A 105 -6.35 -8.69 13.59
C TYR A 105 -6.83 -9.73 14.61
N THR A 106 -5.93 -10.62 15.03
CA THR A 106 -6.18 -11.64 16.06
C THR A 106 -4.90 -11.88 16.87
N GLU A 107 -4.96 -11.69 18.19
CA GLU A 107 -3.81 -11.86 19.09
C GLU A 107 -3.28 -13.30 19.19
N LYS A 108 -4.08 -14.29 18.76
CA LYS A 108 -3.76 -15.73 18.89
C LYS A 108 -2.99 -16.35 17.71
N ARG A 109 -2.82 -15.66 16.58
CA ARG A 109 -2.15 -16.20 15.39
C ARG A 109 -0.75 -15.60 15.22
N MET A 110 0.11 -16.21 14.39
CA MET A 110 1.45 -15.68 14.15
C MET A 110 1.44 -14.19 13.79
N TYR A 111 2.12 -13.41 14.62
CA TYR A 111 2.47 -12.03 14.33
C TYR A 111 3.84 -11.66 14.91
N SER A 112 4.51 -10.72 14.23
CA SER A 112 5.70 -10.02 14.72
C SER A 112 5.46 -8.52 14.63
N LYS A 113 5.62 -7.81 15.73
CA LYS A 113 5.49 -6.35 15.81
C LYS A 113 6.79 -5.76 16.31
N ALA A 114 7.29 -4.73 15.65
CA ALA A 114 8.45 -3.98 16.12
C ALA A 114 8.40 -2.53 15.64
N LYS A 115 9.32 -1.73 16.18
CA LYS A 115 9.57 -0.36 15.78
C LYS A 115 11.03 -0.25 15.38
N MET A 116 11.30 0.54 14.35
CA MET A 116 12.65 0.88 13.93
C MET A 116 12.78 2.38 13.73
N LYS A 117 13.98 2.90 13.98
CA LYS A 117 14.32 4.30 13.76
C LYS A 117 15.31 4.43 12.60
N LYS A 118 15.01 5.30 11.64
CA LYS A 118 15.87 5.59 10.48
C LYS A 118 16.02 7.11 10.34
N GLY A 119 17.14 7.64 10.84
CA GLY A 119 17.27 9.09 11.02
C GLY A 119 16.20 9.59 12.00
N ASP A 120 15.40 10.57 11.57
CA ASP A 120 14.28 11.10 12.34
C ASP A 120 12.97 10.34 12.12
N LEU A 121 12.95 9.36 11.21
CA LEU A 121 11.77 8.58 10.92
C LEU A 121 11.63 7.42 11.91
N GLU A 122 10.55 7.42 12.68
CA GLU A 122 10.11 6.24 13.43
C GLU A 122 9.12 5.45 12.57
N ILE A 123 9.45 4.20 12.28
CA ILE A 123 8.60 3.29 11.51
C ILE A 123 8.13 2.18 12.45
N GLU A 124 6.83 2.08 12.65
CA GLU A 124 6.21 0.93 13.29
C GLU A 124 5.81 -0.09 12.23
N HIS A 125 6.09 -1.37 12.45
CA HIS A 125 5.73 -2.42 11.51
C HIS A 125 5.19 -3.68 12.18
N LEU A 126 4.36 -4.41 11.45
CA LEU A 126 3.65 -5.61 11.87
C LEU A 126 3.59 -6.60 10.70
N CYS A 127 4.10 -7.81 10.89
CA CYS A 127 3.85 -8.93 9.99
C CYS A 127 2.87 -9.88 10.69
N GLN A 128 1.85 -10.37 9.98
CA GLN A 128 0.86 -11.31 10.51
C GLN A 128 0.32 -12.22 9.43
N LEU A 129 -0.18 -13.39 9.83
CA LEU A 129 -1.03 -14.22 8.97
C LEU A 129 -2.50 -13.80 9.09
N MET A 130 -3.19 -13.68 7.96
CA MET A 130 -4.64 -13.42 7.94
C MET A 130 -5.33 -14.17 6.80
N ALA A 131 -6.64 -14.39 6.91
CA ALA A 131 -7.43 -14.87 5.78
C ALA A 131 -7.91 -13.67 4.96
N TRP A 132 -7.74 -13.70 3.64
CA TRP A 132 -8.39 -12.70 2.80
C TRP A 132 -9.90 -12.82 2.91
N ASN A 133 -10.58 -11.68 2.98
CA ASN A 133 -12.03 -11.59 2.96
C ASN A 133 -12.46 -10.96 1.64
N PRO A 134 -12.75 -11.75 0.58
CA PRO A 134 -13.20 -11.23 -0.70
C PRO A 134 -14.46 -10.37 -0.61
N ASN A 135 -15.27 -10.54 0.44
CA ASN A 135 -16.51 -9.80 0.64
C ASN A 135 -16.31 -8.40 1.23
N ALA A 136 -15.07 -8.02 1.59
CA ALA A 136 -14.80 -6.69 2.09
C ALA A 136 -15.17 -5.62 1.04
N SER A 137 -15.92 -4.59 1.46
CA SER A 137 -16.37 -3.49 0.59
C SER A 137 -15.19 -2.78 -0.08
N SER A 138 -14.06 -2.65 0.63
CA SER A 138 -12.82 -2.06 0.13
C SER A 138 -12.18 -2.82 -1.02
N LEU A 139 -12.53 -4.10 -1.23
CA LEU A 139 -11.97 -4.95 -2.28
C LEU A 139 -12.89 -5.06 -3.51
N GLN A 140 -14.11 -4.52 -3.44
CA GLN A 140 -15.06 -4.50 -4.56
C GLN A 140 -14.49 -3.88 -5.85
N PRO A 141 -13.62 -2.84 -5.82
CA PRO A 141 -13.00 -2.33 -7.04
C PRO A 141 -12.17 -3.38 -7.81
N ILE A 142 -11.57 -4.37 -7.14
CA ILE A 142 -10.81 -5.46 -7.78
C ILE A 142 -11.79 -6.44 -8.43
N ILE A 143 -12.80 -6.87 -7.68
CA ILE A 143 -13.81 -7.83 -8.13
C ILE A 143 -14.58 -7.30 -9.34
N LYS A 144 -14.95 -6.01 -9.32
CA LYS A 144 -15.60 -5.33 -10.45
C LYS A 144 -14.76 -5.30 -11.72
N LYS A 145 -13.43 -5.45 -11.62
CA LYS A 145 -12.53 -5.59 -12.78
C LYS A 145 -12.37 -7.04 -13.25
N GLY A 146 -13.15 -7.98 -12.71
CA GLY A 146 -13.13 -9.39 -13.09
C GLY A 146 -11.93 -10.16 -12.52
N ILE A 147 -11.33 -9.66 -11.45
CA ILE A 147 -10.14 -10.24 -10.81
C ILE A 147 -10.59 -10.91 -9.53
N ALA A 148 -10.33 -12.21 -9.43
CA ALA A 148 -10.69 -12.99 -8.26
C ALA A 148 -9.72 -12.71 -7.12
N ILE A 149 -10.27 -12.65 -5.91
CA ILE A 149 -9.49 -12.64 -4.67
C ILE A 149 -9.65 -14.03 -4.06
N PRO A 150 -8.58 -14.82 -4.00
CA PRO A 150 -8.63 -16.14 -3.39
C PRO A 150 -9.14 -16.04 -1.94
N PRO A 151 -10.08 -16.90 -1.51
CA PRO A 151 -10.52 -16.97 -0.11
C PRO A 151 -9.50 -17.74 0.75
N HIS A 152 -8.21 -17.52 0.49
CA HIS A 152 -7.11 -18.24 1.12
C HIS A 152 -6.44 -17.38 2.20
N TRP A 153 -5.52 -18.02 2.91
CA TRP A 153 -4.58 -17.32 3.77
C TRP A 153 -3.63 -16.44 2.97
N ALA A 154 -3.28 -15.32 3.57
CA ALA A 154 -2.28 -14.41 3.09
C ALA A 154 -1.37 -13.98 4.24
N LEU A 155 -0.08 -13.89 3.95
CA LEU A 155 0.84 -13.16 4.82
C LEU A 155 0.68 -11.67 4.54
N GLN A 156 0.56 -10.89 5.60
CA GLN A 156 0.37 -9.47 5.54
C GLN A 156 1.42 -8.74 6.38
N GLY A 157 2.16 -7.86 5.71
CA GLY A 157 3.02 -6.86 6.32
C GLY A 157 2.31 -5.51 6.33
N GLN A 158 2.40 -4.81 7.45
CA GLN A 158 1.93 -3.45 7.63
C GLN A 158 3.06 -2.61 8.18
N PHE A 159 3.22 -1.40 7.70
CA PHE A 159 4.06 -0.42 8.37
C PHE A 159 3.45 0.96 8.29
N GLN A 160 3.83 1.81 9.22
CA GLN A 160 3.41 3.20 9.26
C GLN A 160 4.50 4.11 9.80
N PHE A 161 4.48 5.36 9.36
CA PHE A 161 5.33 6.42 9.86
C PHE A 161 4.64 7.79 9.70
N ILE A 162 5.10 8.77 10.48
CA ILE A 162 4.68 10.16 10.35
C ILE A 162 5.79 10.95 9.65
N TYR A 163 5.42 11.70 8.61
CA TYR A 163 6.31 12.59 7.88
C TYR A 163 6.13 14.03 8.37
N LEU A 164 7.15 14.57 9.04
CA LEU A 164 7.22 15.95 9.54
C LEU A 164 6.00 16.43 10.34
N GLY A 165 5.24 15.52 10.95
CA GLY A 165 4.00 15.86 11.67
C GLY A 165 2.82 16.27 10.79
N GLU A 166 2.98 16.26 9.46
CA GLU A 166 1.98 16.77 8.51
C GLU A 166 1.33 15.67 7.67
N HIS A 167 1.99 14.51 7.54
CA HIS A 167 1.44 13.37 6.82
C HIS A 167 1.59 12.08 7.61
N GLY A 168 0.52 11.30 7.70
CA GLY A 168 0.57 9.89 8.10
C GLY A 168 0.68 9.00 6.86
N VAL A 169 1.68 8.12 6.83
CA VAL A 169 1.80 7.10 5.78
C VAL A 169 1.56 5.74 6.40
N PHE A 170 0.58 5.01 5.86
CA PHE A 170 0.28 3.63 6.24
C PHE A 170 0.30 2.75 4.99
N VAL A 171 1.03 1.65 5.06
CA VAL A 171 1.17 0.71 3.95
C VAL A 171 0.81 -0.69 4.39
N ARG A 172 0.09 -1.41 3.52
CA ARG A 172 -0.25 -2.82 3.67
C ARG A 172 0.17 -3.58 2.44
N TYR A 173 1.01 -4.58 2.65
CA TYR A 173 1.43 -5.56 1.65
C TYR A 173 0.88 -6.92 2.03
N SER A 174 0.16 -7.57 1.13
CA SER A 174 -0.36 -8.93 1.33
C SER A 174 0.03 -9.83 0.17
N LYS A 175 0.32 -11.10 0.47
CA LYS A 175 0.63 -12.12 -0.53
C LYS A 175 -0.08 -13.43 -0.20
N ASP A 176 -0.76 -14.02 -1.19
CA ASP A 176 -1.39 -15.34 -1.05
C ASP A 176 -0.32 -16.37 -0.69
N VAL A 177 -0.53 -17.17 0.36
CA VAL A 177 0.44 -18.20 0.77
C VAL A 177 0.67 -19.26 -0.32
N ASN A 178 -0.31 -19.49 -1.20
CA ASN A 178 -0.19 -20.44 -2.31
C ASN A 178 0.65 -19.91 -3.47
N SER A 179 0.89 -18.59 -3.53
CA SER A 179 1.73 -17.98 -4.58
C SER A 179 3.22 -18.29 -4.43
N PHE A 180 3.64 -18.82 -3.27
CA PHE A 180 5.03 -19.20 -3.02
C PHE A 180 5.42 -20.53 -3.68
N GLY A 181 4.46 -21.27 -4.25
CA GLY A 181 4.72 -22.56 -4.92
C GLY A 181 5.10 -23.69 -3.97
N LEU A 182 4.80 -23.54 -2.68
CA LEU A 182 5.00 -24.54 -1.64
C LEU A 182 3.65 -25.00 -1.10
N ASN A 183 3.51 -26.30 -0.88
CA ASN A 183 2.32 -26.85 -0.25
C ASN A 183 2.35 -26.47 1.24
N VAL A 184 1.34 -25.73 1.68
CA VAL A 184 1.14 -25.28 3.06
C VAL A 184 -0.28 -25.61 3.52
N SER A 185 -0.50 -25.67 4.83
CA SER A 185 -1.82 -25.93 5.39
C SER A 185 -2.85 -24.88 4.94
N ALA A 186 -3.86 -25.32 4.17
CA ALA A 186 -4.97 -24.49 3.71
C ALA A 186 -5.90 -24.03 4.84
N GLU A 187 -5.89 -24.72 5.98
CA GLU A 187 -6.74 -24.42 7.15
C GLU A 187 -6.08 -23.43 8.12
N GLY A 188 -4.81 -23.06 7.88
CA GLY A 188 -4.06 -22.13 8.73
C GLY A 188 -3.66 -22.69 10.10
N LYS A 189 -3.85 -24.00 10.36
CA LYS A 189 -3.57 -24.65 11.64
C LYS A 189 -2.07 -24.71 11.97
N ASP A 190 -1.22 -24.87 10.96
CA ASP A 190 0.24 -25.01 11.15
C ASP A 190 0.99 -23.66 11.21
N TRP A 191 0.26 -22.57 11.46
CA TRP A 191 0.78 -21.21 11.43
C TRP A 191 0.79 -20.52 12.80
N ASP A 192 0.82 -21.30 13.88
CA ASP A 192 0.88 -20.78 15.24
C ASP A 192 2.28 -20.29 15.60
N LYS A 193 2.33 -19.23 16.43
CA LYS A 193 3.58 -18.56 16.80
C LYS A 193 4.43 -19.49 17.66
N GLY A 194 5.57 -19.92 17.14
CA GLY A 194 6.50 -20.84 17.83
C GLY A 194 6.41 -22.27 17.33
N ASP A 195 5.33 -22.62 16.64
CA ASP A 195 5.08 -23.98 16.13
C ASP A 195 5.25 -24.11 14.61
N ILE A 196 5.47 -22.98 13.90
CA ILE A 196 5.72 -23.01 12.46
C ILE A 196 6.97 -23.82 12.13
N SER A 197 6.84 -24.70 11.14
CA SER A 197 7.95 -25.54 10.70
C SER A 197 7.91 -25.71 9.17
N ARG A 198 8.94 -26.34 8.62
CA ARG A 198 8.99 -26.78 7.21
C ARG A 198 8.61 -25.68 6.19
N ASN A 199 7.55 -25.90 5.42
CA ASN A 199 7.15 -25.04 4.32
C ASN A 199 6.53 -23.73 4.82
N GLU A 200 5.70 -23.78 5.87
CA GLU A 200 5.09 -22.62 6.52
C GLU A 200 6.17 -21.66 7.00
N LYS A 201 7.20 -22.21 7.68
CA LYS A 201 8.37 -21.42 8.11
C LYS A 201 9.09 -20.79 6.92
N LYS A 202 9.37 -21.57 5.86
CA LYS A 202 10.06 -21.07 4.66
C LYS A 202 9.28 -19.95 3.96
N VAL A 203 7.96 -20.10 3.85
CA VAL A 203 7.07 -19.08 3.29
C VAL A 203 7.06 -17.82 4.15
N TYR A 204 6.93 -17.98 5.47
CA TYR A 204 7.00 -16.86 6.42
C TYR A 204 8.32 -16.10 6.34
N ASP A 205 9.46 -16.80 6.45
CA ASP A 205 10.79 -16.18 6.43
C ASP A 205 11.02 -15.43 5.09
N THR A 206 10.59 -16.02 3.97
CA THR A 206 10.71 -15.40 2.63
C THR A 206 9.89 -14.12 2.54
N PHE A 207 8.64 -14.16 3.03
CA PHE A 207 7.78 -12.99 3.08
C PHE A 207 8.37 -11.91 3.99
N GLN A 208 8.75 -12.28 5.22
CA GLN A 208 9.30 -11.36 6.21
C GLN A 208 10.56 -10.67 5.69
N LYS A 209 11.47 -11.42 5.05
CA LYS A 209 12.66 -10.86 4.41
C LYS A 209 12.29 -9.81 3.36
N SER A 210 11.40 -10.15 2.43
CA SER A 210 10.97 -9.24 1.35
C SER A 210 10.26 -8.00 1.90
N PHE A 211 9.43 -8.18 2.93
CA PHE A 211 8.74 -7.10 3.62
C PHE A 211 9.71 -6.16 4.33
N MET A 212 10.71 -6.69 5.04
CA MET A 212 11.71 -5.89 5.71
C MET A 212 12.65 -5.20 4.72
N GLU A 213 13.00 -5.82 3.59
CA GLU A 213 13.73 -5.16 2.50
C GLU A 213 12.96 -3.93 1.97
N MET A 214 11.65 -4.07 1.76
CA MET A 214 10.77 -2.95 1.41
C MET A 214 10.81 -1.84 2.47
N VAL A 215 10.57 -2.16 3.75
CA VAL A 215 10.62 -1.18 4.85
C VAL A 215 11.99 -0.49 4.95
N ASN A 216 13.07 -1.26 4.87
CA ASN A 216 14.43 -0.74 4.97
C ASN A 216 14.82 0.17 3.79
N SER A 217 14.19 -0.03 2.62
CA SER A 217 14.45 0.77 1.42
C SER A 217 13.80 2.16 1.44
N ILE A 218 12.92 2.45 2.39
CA ILE A 218 12.23 3.74 2.50
C ILE A 218 13.27 4.86 2.56
N THR A 219 13.21 5.76 1.59
CA THR A 219 14.08 6.93 1.51
C THR A 219 13.20 8.16 1.44
N ILE A 220 13.37 9.02 2.45
CA ILE A 220 12.75 10.34 2.50
C ILE A 220 13.58 11.27 1.62
N LYS A 221 12.93 11.97 0.69
CA LYS A 221 13.56 13.10 0.01
C LYS A 221 13.28 14.31 0.88
N ASN A 222 14.31 14.84 1.56
CA ASN A 222 14.16 16.09 2.30
C ASN A 222 13.69 17.20 1.33
N PRO A 223 12.74 18.06 1.73
CA PRO A 223 12.39 19.27 1.01
C PRO A 223 13.59 20.22 0.89
#